data_AF-A0AAV7MTT4-F1
#
_entry.id   AF-A0AAV7MTT4-F1
#
_cell.length_a   1.000
_cell.length_b   1.000
_cell.length_c   1.000
_cell.angle_alpha   90.00
_cell.angle_beta   90.00
_cell.angle_gamma   90.00
#
_symmetry.space_group_name_H-M   'P 1'
#
loop_
_entity.id
_entity.type
_entity.pdbx_description
1 polymer ?
#
loop_
_entity_poly.entity_id
_entity_poly.type
_entity_poly.pdbx_seq_one_letter_code
_entity_poly.pdbx_strand_id
1 'polypeptide(L)' 'MCICGVLWNMSGNGIRERTFICIKPDAVQRGLVGEIIKRFEQKGYRMVAIKFMQASDELLKEHYIDLKDRPFYSSLV' A
#
# COMPACT_ATOMS: atom_id res chain seq x y z
N MET A 1 10.59 6.00 5.35
CA MET A 1 9.26 6.45 4.88
C MET A 1 8.15 5.71 5.64
N CYS A 2 7.10 6.36 6.16
CA CYS A 2 6.02 5.62 6.88
C CYS A 2 5.00 5.05 5.87
N ILE A 3 4.78 3.74 5.91
CA ILE A 3 3.89 3.01 5.00
C ILE A 3 2.83 2.27 5.82
N CYS A 4 1.57 2.47 5.46
CA CYS A 4 0.51 1.56 5.87
C CYS A 4 0.23 0.59 4.70
N GLY A 5 0.60 -0.67 4.88
CA GLY A 5 0.31 -1.74 3.93
C GLY A 5 -1.02 -2.38 4.29
N VAL A 6 -1.95 -2.45 3.34
CA VAL A 6 -3.24 -3.13 3.49
C VAL A 6 -3.38 -4.18 2.41
N LEU A 7 -3.60 -5.43 2.80
CA LEU A 7 -3.88 -6.54 1.90
C LEU A 7 -5.39 -6.73 1.82
N TRP A 8 -5.93 -6.66 0.60
CA TRP A 8 -7.35 -6.80 0.33
C TRP A 8 -7.62 -8.06 -0.47
N ASN A 9 -8.74 -8.72 -0.17
CA ASN A 9 -9.32 -9.78 -0.97
C ASN A 9 -10.53 -9.23 -1.74
N MET A 10 -10.55 -9.43 -3.05
CA MET A 10 -11.69 -9.05 -3.87
C MET A 10 -12.81 -10.07 -3.71
N SER A 11 -13.97 -9.66 -3.19
CA SER A 11 -15.11 -10.57 -3.07
C SER A 11 -15.88 -10.63 -4.40
N GLY A 12 -15.75 -11.75 -5.11
CA GLY A 12 -16.45 -12.06 -6.34
C GLY A 12 -16.44 -13.57 -6.55
N ASN A 13 -17.60 -14.15 -6.87
CA ASN A 13 -17.84 -15.59 -6.98
C ASN A 13 -16.67 -16.38 -7.62
N GLY A 14 -15.92 -17.12 -6.80
CA GLY A 14 -14.96 -18.13 -7.24
C GLY A 14 -13.49 -17.71 -7.36
N ILE A 15 -13.12 -16.42 -7.26
CA ILE A 15 -11.73 -15.97 -7.43
C ILE A 15 -11.25 -15.29 -6.15
N ARG A 16 -10.28 -15.90 -5.44
CA ARG A 16 -9.63 -15.33 -4.24
C ARG A 16 -8.44 -14.45 -4.63
N GLU A 17 -8.70 -13.39 -5.37
CA GLU A 17 -7.66 -12.44 -5.75
C GLU A 17 -7.24 -11.58 -4.55
N ARG A 18 -5.93 -11.46 -4.32
CA ARG A 18 -5.37 -10.62 -3.26
C ARG A 18 -4.51 -9.53 -3.87
N THR A 19 -4.71 -8.30 -3.40
CA THR A 19 -3.91 -7.15 -3.82
C THR A 19 -3.32 -6.44 -2.62
N PHE A 20 -2.10 -5.94 -2.78
CA PHE A 20 -1.40 -5.14 -1.80
C PHE A 20 -1.61 -3.66 -2.10
N ILE A 21 -2.05 -2.90 -1.10
CA ILE A 21 -2.28 -1.47 -1.20
C ILE A 21 -1.40 -0.76 -0.19
N CYS A 22 -0.55 0.13 -0.69
CA CYS A 22 0.34 0.96 0.11
C CYS A 22 -0.24 2.37 0.24
N ILE A 23 -0.45 2.80 1.47
CA ILE A 23 -0.77 4.20 1.79
C ILE A 23 0.56 4.89 2.11
N LYS A 24 0.91 5.83 1.23
CA LYS A 24 2.13 6.64 1.28
C LYS A 24 2.14 7.58 2.50
N PRO A 25 3.33 8.04 2.96
CA PRO A 25 3.46 8.86 4.16
C PRO A 25 2.68 10.17 4.11
N ASP A 26 2.52 10.77 2.94
CA ASP A 26 1.76 12.01 2.74
C ASP A 26 0.27 11.82 3.08
N ALA A 27 -0.32 10.71 2.68
CA ALA A 27 -1.71 10.38 3.00
C ALA A 27 -1.88 10.06 4.49
N VAL A 28 -0.87 9.43 5.12
CA VAL A 28 -0.86 9.18 6.57
C VAL A 28 -0.78 10.50 7.34
N GLN A 29 0.15 11.39 6.98
CA GLN A 29 0.32 12.70 7.61
C GLN A 29 -0.94 13.57 7.49
N ARG A 30 -1.68 13.42 6.38
CA ARG A 30 -2.96 14.10 6.15
C ARG A 30 -4.17 13.43 6.81
N GLY A 31 -3.97 12.34 7.55
CA GLY A 31 -5.06 11.63 8.24
C GLY A 31 -6.04 10.90 7.30
N LEU A 32 -5.64 10.60 6.06
CA LEU A 32 -6.53 10.04 5.03
C LEU A 32 -6.68 8.51 5.09
N VAL A 33 -5.99 7.85 6.03
CA VAL A 33 -5.94 6.38 6.14
C VAL A 33 -7.36 5.78 6.26
N GLY A 34 -8.18 6.32 7.17
CA GLY A 34 -9.54 5.81 7.39
C GLY A 34 -10.46 6.01 6.19
N GLU A 35 -10.36 7.16 5.52
CA GLU A 35 -11.15 7.45 4.31
C GLU A 35 -10.76 6.52 3.15
N ILE A 36 -9.47 6.21 2.99
CA ILE A 36 -9.00 5.26 1.99
C ILE A 36 -9.56 3.86 2.28
N ILE A 37 -9.40 3.37 3.52
CA ILE A 37 -9.89 2.05 3.94
C ILE A 37 -11.41 1.94 3.71
N LYS A 38 -12.16 2.95 4.15
CA LYS A 38 -13.61 3.00 4.01
C LYS A 38 -14.08 2.82 2.57
N ARG A 39 -13.37 3.40 1.59
CA ARG A 39 -13.70 3.22 0.16
C ARG A 39 -13.57 1.78 -0.31
N PHE A 40 -12.56 1.04 0.16
CA PHE A 40 -12.38 -0.37 -0.19
C PHE A 40 -13.44 -1.26 0.48
N GLU A 41 -13.78 -0.98 1.73
CA GLU A 41 -14.84 -1.70 2.45
C GLU A 41 -16.22 -1.46 1.83
N GLN A 42 -16.54 -0.21 1.49
CA GLN A 42 -17.81 0.16 0.83
C GLN A 42 -17.97 -0.49 -0.54
N LYS A 43 -16.86 -0.76 -1.24
CA LYS A 43 -16.86 -1.50 -2.52
C LYS A 43 -17.08 -3.00 -2.34
N GLY A 44 -17.06 -3.51 -1.11
CA GLY A 44 -17.26 -4.92 -0.78
C GLY A 44 -15.96 -5.74 -0.75
N TYR A 45 -14.80 -5.10 -0.74
CA TYR A 45 -13.54 -5.81 -0.55
C TYR A 45 -13.34 -6.18 0.91
N ARG A 46 -12.79 -7.37 1.13
CA ARG A 46 -12.51 -7.86 2.48
C ARG A 46 -11.06 -7.57 2.83
N MET A 47 -10.83 -6.82 3.91
CA MET A 47 -9.49 -6.65 4.45
C MET A 47 -8.99 -8.00 4.99
N VAL A 48 -7.77 -8.39 4.60
CA VAL A 48 -7.12 -9.64 5.03
C VAL A 48 -6.03 -9.36 6.06
N ALA A 49 -5.24 -8.31 5.84
CA ALA A 49 -4.17 -7.90 6.72
C ALA A 49 -3.94 -6.40 6.62
N ILE A 50 -3.51 -5.79 7.72
CA ILE A 50 -3.05 -4.41 7.77
C ILE A 50 -1.77 -4.34 8.61
N LYS A 51 -0.80 -3.57 8.15
CA LYS A 51 0.45 -3.32 8.87
C LYS A 51 0.82 -1.86 8.76
N PHE A 52 1.05 -1.23 9.91
CA PHE A 52 1.62 0.10 9.98
C PHE A 52 3.09 -0.02 10.34
N MET A 53 3.97 0.49 9.49
CA MET A 53 5.41 0.43 9.73
C MET A 53 6.14 1.58 9.06
N GLN A 54 7.31 1.92 9.59
CA GLN A 54 8.30 2.70 8.86
C GLN A 54 9.12 1.73 8.02
N ALA A 55 9.07 1.86 6.70
CA ALA A 55 9.90 1.06 5.81
C ALA A 55 11.34 1.55 5.87
N SER A 56 12.29 0.60 5.94
CA SER A 56 13.71 0.88 5.80
C SER A 56 14.08 1.13 4.34
N ASP A 57 15.21 1.79 4.12
CA ASP A 57 15.66 2.14 2.79
C ASP A 57 15.98 0.87 1.96
N GLU A 58 16.46 -0.20 2.58
CA GLU A 58 16.69 -1.48 1.88
C GLU A 58 15.38 -2.06 1.33
N LEU A 59 14.32 -2.06 2.14
CA LEU A 59 13.00 -2.57 1.75
C LEU A 59 12.39 -1.72 0.62
N LEU A 60 12.57 -0.41 0.65
CA LEU A 60 12.12 0.50 -0.41
C LEU A 60 12.87 0.28 -1.72
N LYS A 61 14.19 0.06 -1.66
CA LYS A 61 15.02 -0.26 -2.84
C LYS A 61 14.58 -1.57 -3.49
N GLU A 62 14.31 -2.58 -2.68
CA GLU A 62 13.80 -3.86 -3.17
C GLU A 62 12.40 -3.70 -3.79
N HIS A 63 11.50 -2.96 -3.13
CA HIS A 63 10.14 -2.73 -3.62
C HIS A 63 10.08 -1.95 -4.94
N TYR A 64 11.00 -1.01 -5.15
CA TYR A 64 11.08 -0.18 -6.37
C TYR A 64 12.22 -0.56 -7.31
N ILE A 65 12.77 -1.78 -7.21
CA ILE A 65 13.94 -2.19 -8.01
C ILE A 65 13.74 -1.99 -9.51
N ASP A 66 12.53 -2.21 -10.02
CA ASP A 66 12.16 -2.03 -11.43
C ASP A 66 12.26 -0.57 -11.91
N LEU A 67 12.31 0.39 -10.97
CA LEU A 67 12.44 1.81 -11.25
C LEU A 67 13.86 2.34 -11.05
N LYS A 68 14.85 1.48 -10.77
CA LYS A 68 16.23 1.87 -10.45
C LYS A 68 16.86 2.79 -11.50
N ASP A 69 16.58 2.56 -12.78
CA ASP A 69 17.17 3.33 -13.89
C ASP A 69 16.41 4.64 -14.18
N ARG A 70 15.34 4.93 -13.42
CA ARG A 70 14.56 6.16 -13.59
C ARG A 70 15.24 7.33 -12.86
N PRO A 71 15.21 8.54 -13.44
CA PRO A 71 15.91 9.71 -12.88
C PRO A 71 15.39 10.16 -11.50
N PHE A 72 14.17 9.74 -11.13
CA PHE A 72 13.54 10.07 -9.85
C PHE A 72 13.73 9.00 -8.76
N TYR A 73 14.43 7.91 -9.03
CA TYR A 73 14.57 6.77 -8.10
C TYR A 73 15.21 7.17 -6.77
N SER A 74 16.27 8.00 -6.81
CA SER A 74 16.96 8.48 -5.61
C SER A 74 16.09 9.37 -4.70
N SER A 75 15.04 9.99 -5.25
CA SER A 75 14.07 10.78 -4.48
C SER A 75 12.86 9.97 -4.00
N LEU A 76 12.68 8.76 -4.54
CA LEU A 76 11.55 7.87 -4.24
C LEU A 76 11.84 6.92 -3.07
N VAL A 77 13.10 6.51 -2.94
CA VAL A 77 13.62 5.58 -1.92
C VAL A 77 14.06 6.34 -0.68
#